data_AF-A0A0F9AMU2-F1
#
_entry.id   AF-A0A0F9AMU2-F1
#
_cell.length_a   1.000
_cell.length_b   1.000
_cell.length_c   1.000
_cell.angle_alpha   90.00
_cell.angle_beta   90.00
_cell.angle_gamma   90.00
#
_symmetry.space_group_name_H-M   'P 1'
#
loop_
_entity.id
_entity.type
_entity.pdbx_description
1 polymer ?
#
loop_
_entity_poly.entity_id
_entity_poly.type
_entity_poly.pdbx_seq_one_letter_code
_entity_poly.pdbx_strand_id
1 'polypeptide(L)'
;MRTAPTGATRDKISGKLEFFKFFSVYAFKKYADYMFGKRIQSDGEMRDADNWTKGMPREWYASSLERHAMDVTFHMKGASELAEEDLETALCGLLFNTQALLHEIALGRDVQEEVD
;
A
#
# COMPACT_ATOMS: atom_id res chain seq x y z
N MET A 1 -15.87 28.95 -10.30
CA MET A 1 -15.93 28.71 -11.74
C MET A 1 -14.65 29.25 -12.36
N ARG A 2 -14.02 28.44 -13.20
CA ARG A 2 -12.92 28.80 -14.10
C ARG A 2 -13.42 28.55 -15.52
N THR A 3 -13.08 29.39 -16.48
CA THR A 3 -13.52 29.24 -17.87
C THR A 3 -12.30 29.07 -18.76
N ALA A 4 -12.29 28.02 -19.57
CA ALA A 4 -11.25 27.77 -20.56
C ALA A 4 -11.42 28.68 -21.79
N PRO A 5 -10.38 28.86 -22.62
CA PRO A 5 -10.49 29.63 -23.87
C PRO A 5 -11.55 29.12 -24.84
N THR A 6 -11.94 27.83 -24.74
CA THR A 6 -13.00 27.21 -25.53
C THR A 6 -14.43 27.52 -25.03
N GLY A 7 -14.56 28.25 -23.91
CA GLY A 7 -15.84 28.49 -23.24
C GLY A 7 -16.24 27.39 -22.25
N ALA A 8 -15.50 26.29 -22.15
CA ALA A 8 -15.76 25.25 -21.17
C ALA A 8 -15.55 25.76 -19.74
N THR A 9 -16.52 25.54 -18.85
CA THR A 9 -16.42 25.94 -17.44
C THR A 9 -16.07 24.76 -16.54
N ARG A 10 -15.19 24.98 -15.57
CA ARG A 10 -14.88 24.04 -14.48
C ARG A 10 -15.18 24.68 -13.13
N ASP A 11 -15.78 23.91 -12.23
CA ASP A 11 -16.10 24.39 -10.88
C ASP A 11 -14.83 24.69 -10.05
N LYS A 12 -14.95 25.48 -8.97
CA LYS A 12 -13.83 25.80 -8.07
C LYS A 12 -13.25 24.50 -7.48
N ILE A 13 -11.93 24.49 -7.26
CA ILE A 13 -11.22 23.34 -6.64
C ILE A 13 -11.50 23.27 -5.13
N SER A 14 -11.97 24.37 -4.51
CA SER A 14 -12.28 24.42 -3.09
C SER A 14 -13.21 23.27 -2.66
N GLY A 15 -12.77 22.51 -1.66
CA GLY A 15 -13.50 21.36 -1.13
C GLY A 15 -13.34 20.04 -1.90
N LYS A 16 -12.51 19.98 -2.96
CA LYS A 16 -12.30 18.76 -3.76
C LYS A 16 -10.93 18.13 -3.48
N LEU A 17 -10.89 16.80 -3.44
CA LEU A 17 -9.65 16.03 -3.34
C LEU A 17 -8.82 16.19 -4.62
N GLU A 18 -7.52 16.43 -4.48
CA GLU A 18 -6.55 16.48 -5.58
C GLU A 18 -5.62 15.27 -5.53
N PHE A 19 -6.15 14.08 -5.85
CA PHE A 19 -5.43 12.80 -5.74
C PHE A 19 -4.02 12.85 -6.36
N PHE A 20 -3.86 13.41 -7.56
CA PHE A 20 -2.55 13.50 -8.23
C PHE A 20 -1.50 14.32 -7.45
N LYS A 21 -1.93 15.24 -6.57
CA LYS A 21 -1.03 16.03 -5.73
C LYS A 21 -0.76 15.40 -4.37
N PHE A 22 -1.56 14.41 -3.98
CA PHE A 22 -1.41 13.72 -2.70
C PHE A 22 -0.43 12.54 -2.78
N PHE A 23 -0.07 12.12 -4.00
CA PHE A 23 0.83 10.99 -4.21
C PHE A 23 2.06 11.39 -5.02
N SER A 24 3.23 10.84 -4.63
CA SER A 24 4.44 10.89 -5.44
C SER A 24 4.37 9.82 -6.53
N VAL A 25 4.47 10.23 -7.80
CA VAL A 25 4.47 9.30 -8.95
C VAL A 25 5.65 8.32 -8.90
N TYR A 26 6.78 8.75 -8.33
CA TYR A 26 7.96 7.91 -8.18
C TYR A 26 7.72 6.82 -7.13
N ALA A 27 7.22 7.20 -5.95
CA ALA A 27 6.88 6.23 -4.91
C ALA A 27 5.80 5.26 -5.39
N PHE A 28 4.81 5.76 -6.14
CA PHE A 28 3.75 4.93 -6.70
C PHE A 28 4.29 3.90 -7.71
N LYS A 29 5.24 4.26 -8.57
CA LYS A 29 5.88 3.30 -9.49
C LYS A 29 6.64 2.22 -8.73
N LYS A 30 7.42 2.59 -7.70
CA LYS A 30 8.14 1.62 -6.86
C LYS A 30 7.19 0.65 -6.15
N TYR A 31 6.11 1.18 -5.58
CA TYR A 31 5.07 0.36 -4.98
C TYR A 31 4.40 -0.59 -5.99
N ALA A 32 4.14 -0.12 -7.23
CA ALA A 32 3.58 -0.97 -8.27
C ALA A 32 4.54 -2.11 -8.67
N ASP A 33 5.85 -1.84 -8.75
CA ASP A 33 6.86 -2.86 -9.04
C ASP A 33 6.96 -3.89 -7.92
N TYR A 34 6.97 -3.44 -6.66
CA TYR A 34 6.87 -4.30 -5.49
C TYR A 34 5.62 -5.20 -5.58
N MET A 35 4.45 -4.62 -5.81
CA MET A 35 3.19 -5.37 -5.90
C MET A 35 3.19 -6.37 -7.05
N PHE A 36 3.77 -6.03 -8.19
CA PHE A 36 3.95 -6.96 -9.31
C PHE A 36 4.79 -8.16 -8.91
N GLY A 37 5.90 -7.94 -8.20
CA GLY A 37 6.76 -9.01 -7.68
C GLY A 37 6.04 -9.92 -6.68
N LYS A 38 5.22 -9.36 -5.78
CA LYS A 38 4.45 -10.13 -4.79
C LYS A 38 3.28 -10.94 -5.39
N ARG A 39 3.07 -10.92 -6.71
CA ARG A 39 2.08 -11.78 -7.39
C ARG A 39 2.53 -13.23 -7.56
N ILE A 40 3.84 -13.48 -7.56
CA ILE A 40 4.39 -14.82 -7.72
C ILE A 40 4.32 -15.51 -6.36
N GLN A 41 3.58 -16.61 -6.30
CA GLN A 41 3.40 -17.42 -5.11
C GLN A 41 4.59 -18.37 -4.93
N SER A 42 4.68 -19.02 -3.77
CA SER A 42 5.76 -19.98 -3.44
C SER A 42 5.77 -21.21 -4.35
N ASP A 43 4.64 -21.55 -4.94
CA ASP A 43 4.47 -22.61 -5.94
C ASP A 43 4.78 -22.14 -7.38
N GLY A 44 5.09 -20.85 -7.56
CA GLY A 44 5.36 -20.23 -8.86
C GLY A 44 4.11 -19.75 -9.60
N GLU A 45 2.91 -19.99 -9.07
CA GLU A 45 1.67 -19.51 -9.67
C GLU A 45 1.54 -17.99 -9.53
N MET A 46 0.94 -17.35 -10.54
CA MET A 46 0.77 -15.90 -10.56
C MET A 46 -0.67 -15.53 -10.20
N ARG A 47 -0.86 -14.91 -9.05
CA ARG A 47 -2.19 -14.40 -8.63
C ARG A 47 -2.57 -13.10 -9.34
N ASP A 48 -3.87 -12.83 -9.37
CA ASP A 48 -4.39 -11.53 -9.80
C ASP A 48 -3.83 -10.40 -8.93
N ALA A 49 -3.59 -9.24 -9.56
CA ALA A 49 -2.93 -8.10 -8.93
C ALA A 49 -3.72 -7.54 -7.73
N ASP A 50 -5.04 -7.63 -7.78
CA ASP A 50 -5.97 -7.18 -6.74
C ASP A 50 -6.39 -8.32 -5.78
N ASN A 51 -5.81 -9.52 -5.86
CA ASN A 51 -6.22 -10.65 -5.01
C ASN A 51 -6.22 -10.32 -3.51
N TRP A 52 -5.36 -9.39 -3.07
CA TRP A 52 -5.30 -8.94 -1.68
C TRP A 52 -6.57 -8.22 -1.19
N THR A 53 -7.39 -7.65 -2.08
CA THR A 53 -8.64 -6.96 -1.72
C THR A 53 -9.77 -7.91 -1.35
N LYS A 54 -9.58 -9.21 -1.56
CA LYS A 54 -10.48 -10.26 -1.05
C LYS A 54 -10.46 -10.34 0.48
N GLY A 55 -9.45 -9.75 1.11
CA GLY A 55 -9.29 -9.68 2.57
C GLY A 55 -8.51 -10.86 3.13
N MET A 56 -7.83 -10.60 4.24
CA MET A 56 -7.16 -11.55 5.13
C MET A 56 -7.39 -11.09 6.57
N PRO A 57 -7.12 -11.93 7.58
CA PRO A 57 -7.24 -11.51 8.97
C PRO A 57 -6.45 -10.25 9.28
N ARG A 58 -7.08 -9.32 10.02
CA ARG A 58 -6.47 -8.02 10.34
C ARG A 58 -5.14 -8.17 11.08
N GLU A 59 -5.06 -9.19 11.92
CA GLU A 59 -3.86 -9.54 12.69
C GLU A 59 -2.69 -9.93 11.78
N TRP A 60 -2.94 -10.55 10.62
CA TRP A 60 -1.88 -10.87 9.66
C TRP A 60 -1.27 -9.62 9.07
N TYR A 61 -2.11 -8.65 8.68
CA TYR A 61 -1.64 -7.36 8.21
C TYR A 61 -0.88 -6.61 9.31
N ALA A 62 -1.37 -6.62 10.55
CA ALA A 62 -0.72 -5.93 11.68
C ALA A 62 0.65 -6.55 12.00
N SER A 63 0.73 -7.89 12.04
CA SER A 63 1.98 -8.61 12.26
C SER A 63 2.99 -8.35 11.13
N SER A 64 2.55 -8.37 9.87
CA SER A 64 3.42 -8.04 8.73
C SER A 64 3.85 -6.58 8.72
N LEU A 65 2.96 -5.66 9.10
CA LEU A 65 3.25 -4.23 9.23
C LEU A 65 4.37 -3.98 10.24
N GLU A 66 4.32 -4.65 11.40
CA GLU A 66 5.33 -4.54 12.45
C GLU A 66 6.71 -4.97 11.95
N ARG A 67 6.82 -6.11 11.27
CA ARG A 67 8.11 -6.59 10.72
C ARG A 67 8.73 -5.59 9.76
N HIS A 68 7.97 -5.08 8.80
CA HIS A 68 8.48 -4.07 7.86
C HIS A 68 8.83 -2.75 8.56
N ALA A 69 8.08 -2.35 9.60
CA ALA A 69 8.41 -1.16 10.39
C ALA A 69 9.73 -1.31 11.15
N MET A 70 10.03 -2.52 11.65
CA MET A 70 11.31 -2.83 12.29
C MET A 70 12.47 -2.78 11.29
N ASP A 71 12.32 -3.35 10.11
CA ASP A 71 13.34 -3.26 9.04
C ASP A 71 13.63 -1.80 8.67
N VAL A 72 12.59 -0.99 8.44
CA VAL A 72 12.75 0.45 8.21
C VAL A 72 13.50 1.11 9.38
N THR A 73 13.18 0.75 10.62
CA THR A 73 13.84 1.30 11.81
C THR A 73 15.32 0.94 11.85
N PHE A 74 15.69 -0.31 11.53
CA PHE A 74 17.08 -0.75 11.46
C PHE A 74 17.86 0.03 10.39
N HIS A 75 17.30 0.19 9.19
CA HIS A 75 17.89 1.03 8.14
C HIS A 75 18.09 2.47 8.60
N MET A 76 17.08 3.09 9.23
CA MET A 76 17.16 4.48 9.70
C MET A 76 18.16 4.67 10.85
N LYS A 77 18.45 3.61 11.62
CA LYS A 77 19.44 3.62 12.70
C LYS A 77 20.85 3.27 12.25
N GLY A 78 21.06 2.99 10.97
CA GLY A 78 22.35 2.55 10.43
C GLY A 78 22.73 1.13 10.83
N ALA A 79 21.74 0.30 11.20
CA ALA A 79 21.90 -1.11 11.57
C ALA A 79 21.26 -2.03 10.53
N SER A 80 21.44 -1.72 9.24
CA SER A 80 20.80 -2.41 8.11
C SER A 80 21.12 -3.90 8.03
N GLU A 81 22.22 -4.34 8.65
CA GLU A 81 22.59 -5.75 8.79
C GLU A 81 21.62 -6.57 9.64
N LEU A 82 20.78 -5.90 10.45
CA LEU A 82 19.72 -6.54 11.24
C LEU A 82 18.38 -6.58 10.51
N ALA A 83 18.24 -5.89 9.38
CA ALA A 83 17.02 -5.90 8.58
C ALA A 83 16.94 -7.16 7.70
N GLU A 84 15.74 -7.72 7.56
CA GLU A 84 15.50 -8.87 6.67
C GLU A 84 15.35 -8.41 5.21
N GLU A 85 14.65 -7.30 4.99
CA GLU A 85 14.45 -6.72 3.66
C GLU A 85 15.26 -5.43 3.46
N ASP A 86 15.55 -5.09 2.19
CA ASP A 86 16.09 -3.78 1.87
C ASP A 86 15.08 -2.66 2.17
N LEU A 87 15.56 -1.43 2.33
CA LEU A 87 14.74 -0.29 2.73
C LEU A 87 13.57 -0.03 1.78
N GLU A 88 13.75 -0.19 0.47
CA GLU A 88 12.67 0.08 -0.51
C GLU A 88 11.57 -0.98 -0.39
N THR A 89 11.96 -2.26 -0.30
CA THR A 89 11.03 -3.38 -0.09
C THR A 89 10.28 -3.23 1.23
N ALA A 90 10.97 -2.92 2.33
CA ALA A 90 10.36 -2.72 3.65
C ALA A 90 9.36 -1.55 3.64
N LEU A 91 9.70 -0.41 3.02
CA LEU A 91 8.78 0.73 2.87
C LEU A 91 7.54 0.36 2.04
N CYS A 92 7.71 -0.41 0.97
CA CYS A 92 6.59 -0.87 0.15
C CYS A 92 5.71 -1.90 0.88
N GLY A 93 6.31 -2.80 1.66
CA GLY A 93 5.60 -3.74 2.53
C GLY A 93 4.80 -3.04 3.63
N LEU A 94 5.35 -1.99 4.23
CA LEU A 94 4.66 -1.14 5.19
C LEU A 94 3.46 -0.43 4.53
N LEU A 95 3.66 0.13 3.34
CA LEU A 95 2.61 0.79 2.56
C LEU A 95 1.51 -0.19 2.14
N PHE A 96 1.86 -1.43 1.77
CA PHE A 96 0.89 -2.48 1.46
C PHE A 96 0.00 -2.79 2.66
N ASN A 97 0.60 -3.14 3.80
CA ASN A 97 -0.15 -3.53 4.99
C ASN A 97 -1.00 -2.38 5.56
N THR A 98 -0.49 -1.15 5.50
CA THR A 98 -1.27 0.05 5.89
C THR A 98 -2.51 0.22 5.01
N GLN A 99 -2.36 0.10 3.69
CA GLN A 99 -3.49 0.18 2.77
C GLN A 99 -4.47 -0.97 2.96
N ALA A 100 -3.97 -2.18 3.20
CA ALA A 100 -4.82 -3.35 3.42
C ALA A 100 -5.67 -3.21 4.69
N LEU A 101 -5.07 -2.81 5.82
CA LEU A 101 -5.81 -2.51 7.04
C LEU A 101 -6.85 -1.40 6.83
N LEU A 102 -6.46 -0.30 6.15
CA LEU A 102 -7.39 0.79 5.85
C LEU A 102 -8.53 0.34 4.93
N HIS A 103 -8.26 -0.54 3.97
CA HIS A 103 -9.25 -1.11 3.06
C HIS A 103 -10.28 -1.95 3.83
N GLU A 104 -9.83 -2.84 4.72
CA GLU A 104 -10.73 -3.64 5.56
C GLU A 104 -11.59 -2.76 6.48
N ILE A 105 -11.00 -1.75 7.12
CA ILE A 105 -11.72 -0.78 7.96
C ILE A 105 -12.75 0.00 7.13
N ALA A 106 -12.36 0.51 5.96
CA ALA A 106 -13.25 1.29 5.10
C ALA A 106 -14.45 0.48 4.58
N LEU A 107 -14.30 -0.84 4.48
CA LEU A 107 -15.37 -1.77 4.08
C LEU A 107 -16.12 -2.37 5.27
N GLY A 108 -15.72 -2.06 6.51
CA GLY A 108 -16.33 -2.62 7.71
C GLY A 108 -16.14 -4.13 7.85
N ARG A 109 -15.13 -4.72 7.19
CA ARG A 109 -14.84 -6.15 7.23
C ARG A 109 -13.88 -6.48 8.35
N ASP A 110 -14.23 -7.49 9.14
CA ASP A 110 -13.32 -8.12 10.09
C ASP A 110 -13.26 -9.61 9.75
N VAL A 111 -12.26 -9.97 8.95
CA VAL A 111 -11.99 -11.37 8.63
C VAL A 111 -11.37 -11.97 9.88
N GLN A 112 -12.14 -12.70 10.69
CA GLN A 112 -11.59 -13.47 11.79
C GLN A 112 -10.87 -14.70 11.22
N GLU A 113 -9.79 -15.14 11.86
CA GLU A 113 -9.29 -16.50 11.60
C GLU A 113 -10.43 -17.48 11.93
N GLU A 114 -10.81 -18.34 10.98
CA GLU A 114 -11.44 -19.59 11.37
C GLU A 114 -10.37 -20.33 12.17
N VAL A 115 -10.60 -20.43 13.48
CA VAL A 115 -9.76 -21.21 14.37
C VAL A 115 -10.03 -22.68 14.04
N ASP A 116 -9.15 -23.29 13.25
CA ASP A 116 -9.03 -24.75 13.12
C ASP A 116 -8.34 -25.35 14.35
#